data_AF-A0A0F9JHB5-F1
#
_entry.id   AF-A0A0F9JHB5-F1
#
_cell.length_a   1.000
_cell.length_b   1.000
_cell.length_c   1.000
_cell.angle_alpha   90.00
_cell.angle_beta   90.00
_cell.angle_gamma   90.00
#
_symmetry.space_group_name_H-M   'P 1'
#
loop_
_entity.id
_entity.type
_entity.pdbx_description
1 polymer ?
#
loop_
_entity_poly.entity_id
_entity_poly.type
_entity_poly.pdbx_seq_one_letter_code
_entity_poly.pdbx_strand_id
1 'polypeptide(L)' 'MNVFKRDGFACQICYKIGVYLEAHHIIRVSENIDLIMVLKNGITVCYECHNQIHSKEFKQYNWEALRASNSP' A
#
# COMPACT_ATOMS: atom_id res chain seq x y z
N MET A 1 3.24 -13.45 7.95
CA MET A 1 2.02 -12.72 7.53
C MET A 1 2.23 -12.30 6.08
N ASN A 2 1.43 -12.77 5.12
CA ASN A 2 1.69 -12.53 3.70
C ASN A 2 0.65 -11.56 3.13
N VAL A 3 0.99 -10.28 3.05
CA VAL A 3 0.12 -9.21 2.50
C VAL A 3 -0.34 -9.55 1.08
N PHE A 4 0.52 -10.18 0.29
CA PHE A 4 0.20 -10.61 -1.07
C PHE A 4 -0.91 -11.67 -1.10
N LYS A 5 -0.92 -12.60 -0.13
CA LYS A 5 -1.96 -13.63 -0.05
C LYS A 5 -3.32 -13.03 0.33
N ARG A 6 -3.34 -12.05 1.26
CA ARG A 6 -4.56 -11.30 1.61
C ARG A 6 -5.12 -10.56 0.40
N ASP A 7 -4.23 -9.96 -0.38
CA ASP A 7 -4.55 -9.11 -1.52
C ASP A 7 -4.73 -9.90 -2.84
N GLY A 8 -4.74 -11.23 -2.78
CA GLY A 8 -4.95 -12.08 -3.95
C GLY A 8 -3.87 -11.95 -5.03
N PHE A 9 -2.64 -11.58 -4.65
CA PHE A 9 -1.54 -11.31 -5.58
C PHE A 9 -1.91 -10.30 -6.68
N ALA A 10 -2.68 -9.28 -6.30
CA ALA A 10 -3.11 -8.19 -7.16
C ALA A 10 -2.72 -6.84 -6.55
N CYS A 11 -2.40 -5.87 -7.40
CA CYS A 11 -2.27 -4.48 -6.97
C CYS A 11 -3.62 -3.98 -6.42
N GLN A 12 -3.65 -3.48 -5.19
CA GLN A 12 -4.89 -3.01 -4.55
C GLN A 12 -5.33 -1.60 -4.99
N ILE A 13 -4.60 -1.00 -5.94
CA ILE A 13 -4.93 0.32 -6.49
C ILE A 13 -5.47 0.18 -7.91
N CYS A 14 -4.71 -0.45 -8.80
CA CYS A 14 -5.07 -0.58 -10.22
C CYS A 14 -5.54 -2.00 -10.60
N TYR A 15 -5.59 -2.93 -9.64
CA TYR A 15 -6.09 -4.30 -9.82
C TYR A 15 -5.32 -5.15 -10.85
N LYS A 16 -4.14 -4.72 -11.29
CA LYS A 16 -3.26 -5.52 -12.16
C LYS A 16 -2.77 -6.78 -11.41
N ILE A 17 -2.74 -7.90 -12.14
CA ILE A 17 -2.27 -9.22 -11.70
C ILE A 17 -1.16 -9.68 -12.64
N GLY A 18 -0.22 -10.50 -12.17
CA GLY A 18 0.87 -11.04 -13.00
C GLY A 18 1.96 -10.02 -13.33
N VAL A 19 2.00 -8.91 -12.60
CA VAL A 19 3.03 -7.87 -12.69
C VAL A 19 3.99 -7.96 -11.50
N TYR A 20 5.08 -7.19 -11.53
CA TYR A 20 5.93 -7.04 -10.36
C TYR A 20 5.19 -6.26 -9.25
N LEU A 21 5.04 -6.90 -8.09
CA LEU A 21 4.29 -6.43 -6.94
C LEU A 21 5.22 -6.20 -5.76
N GLU A 22 4.92 -5.16 -4.98
CA GLU A 22 5.65 -4.76 -3.80
C GLU A 22 4.68 -4.53 -2.63
N ALA A 23 5.16 -4.76 -1.42
CA ALA A 23 4.45 -4.38 -0.20
C ALA A 23 4.78 -2.93 0.14
N HIS A 24 3.75 -2.12 0.37
CA HIS A 24 3.88 -0.75 0.82
C HIS A 24 3.27 -0.57 2.21
N HIS A 25 3.88 0.28 3.05
CA HIS A 25 3.32 0.65 4.34
C HIS A 25 2.35 1.83 4.17
N ILE A 26 1.08 1.66 4.54
CA ILE A 26 0.06 2.72 4.44
C ILE A 26 0.45 3.91 5.32
N ILE A 27 0.77 3.65 6.59
CA ILE A 27 1.41 4.57 7.53
C ILE A 27 2.92 4.32 7.49
N ARG A 28 3.70 5.39 7.31
CA ARG A 28 5.16 5.26 7.16
C ARG A 28 5.77 4.78 8.46
N VAL A 29 6.82 3.97 8.35
CA VAL A 29 7.61 3.51 9.49
C VAL A 29 8.17 4.67 10.33
N SER A 30 8.52 5.78 9.67
CA SER A 30 8.99 7.01 10.33
C SER A 30 7.92 7.73 11.16
N GLU A 31 6.64 7.46 10.90
CA GLU A 31 5.52 8.07 11.63
C GLU A 31 5.09 7.20 12.81
N ASN A 32 5.07 5.88 12.63
CA ASN A 32 4.75 4.95 13.71
C ASN A 32 5.43 3.58 13.49
N ILE A 33 6.46 3.33 14.29
CA ILE A 33 7.26 2.09 14.24
C ILE A 33 6.47 0.85 14.69
N ASP A 34 5.47 1.03 15.56
CA ASP A 34 4.68 -0.08 16.12
C ASP A 34 3.83 -0.76 15.04
N LEU A 35 3.59 -0.07 13.92
CA LEU A 35 2.81 -0.57 12.80
C LEU A 35 3.60 -1.35 11.75
N ILE A 36 4.93 -1.51 11.90
CA ILE A 36 5.79 -2.13 10.87
C ILE A 36 5.42 -3.59 10.58
N MET A 37 4.96 -4.35 11.59
CA MET A 37 4.54 -5.75 11.43
C MET A 37 3.01 -5.91 11.35
N VAL A 38 2.25 -4.82 11.42
CA VAL A 38 0.79 -4.86 11.41
C VAL A 38 0.29 -5.12 9.99
N LEU A 39 -0.37 -6.26 9.77
CA LEU A 39 -0.86 -6.62 8.43
C LEU A 39 -1.73 -5.54 7.80
N LYS A 40 -2.61 -4.91 8.60
CA LYS A 40 -3.50 -3.83 8.12
C LYS A 40 -2.73 -2.61 7.63
N ASN A 41 -1.51 -2.40 8.12
CA ASN A 41 -0.64 -1.32 7.66
C ASN A 41 0.12 -1.69 6.36
N GLY A 42 0.06 -2.95 5.91
CA GLY A 42 0.61 -3.36 4.62
C GLY A 42 -0.43 -3.34 3.52
N ILE A 43 -0.05 -2.94 2.32
CA ILE A 43 -0.85 -3.04 1.08
C ILE A 43 0.01 -3.55 -0.08
N THR A 44 -0.56 -4.41 -0.92
CA THR A 44 0.09 -4.87 -2.15
C THR A 44 -0.15 -3.86 -3.27
N VAL A 45 0.91 -3.39 -3.91
CA VAL A 45 0.84 -2.47 -5.05
C VAL A 45 1.80 -2.91 -6.15
N CYS A 46 1.51 -2.58 -7.41
CA CYS A 46 2.50 -2.76 -8.49
C CYS A 46 3.57 -1.66 -8.43
N TYR A 47 4.70 -1.88 -9.09
CA TYR A 47 5.81 -0.92 -9.18
C TYR A 47 5.36 0.49 -9.59
N GLU A 48 4.51 0.60 -10.62
CA GLU A 48 4.00 1.89 -11.13
C GLU A 48 3.23 2.65 -10.05
N CYS A 49 2.31 1.95 -9.37
CA CYS A 49 1.55 2.52 -8.26
C CYS A 49 2.47 2.80 -7.06
N HIS A 50 3.45 1.95 -6.76
CA HIS A 50 4.38 2.19 -5.66
C HIS A 50 5.15 3.50 -5.87
N ASN A 51 5.68 3.73 -7.07
CA ASN A 51 6.38 4.96 -7.42
C ASN A 51 5.48 6.20 -7.38
N GLN A 52 4.25 6.08 -7.90
CA GLN A 52 3.28 7.18 -7.84
C GLN A 52 2.96 7.60 -6.40
N ILE A 53 2.92 6.65 -5.44
CA ILE A 53 2.69 6.96 -4.02
C ILE A 53 3.84 7.84 -3.50
N HIS A 54 5.08 7.50 -3.86
CA HIS A 54 6.26 8.28 -3.45
C HIS A 54 6.36 9.64 -4.15
N SER A 55 5.97 9.74 -5.42
CA SER A 55 6.00 11.00 -6.18
C SER A 55 4.88 11.97 -5.82
N LYS A 56 3.90 11.56 -4.99
CA LYS A 56 2.67 12.31 -4.70
C LYS A 56 1.82 12.63 -5.95
N GLU A 57 2.05 11.93 -7.06
CA GLU A 57 1.30 12.12 -8.31
C GLU A 57 -0.04 11.37 -8.33
N PHE A 58 -0.47 10.79 -7.20
CA PHE A 58 -1.73 10.09 -7.05
C PHE A 58 -2.95 11.00 -7.15
N LYS A 59 -3.30 11.41 -8.38
CA LYS A 59 -4.54 12.16 -8.66
C LYS A 59 -5.79 11.30 -8.69
N GLN A 60 -5.66 9.97 -8.74
CA GLN A 60 -6.78 9.09 -9.09
C GLN A 60 -7.43 8.32 -7.92
N TYR A 61 -6.81 8.23 -6.73
CA TYR A 61 -7.29 7.32 -5.66
C TYR A 61 -7.26 7.84 -4.21
N ASN A 62 -7.04 9.14 -3.97
CA ASN A 62 -7.07 9.75 -2.62
C ASN A 62 -6.32 8.91 -1.55
N TRP A 63 -5.00 8.75 -1.72
CA TRP A 63 -4.13 8.03 -0.78
C TRP A 63 -4.29 8.51 0.67
N GLU A 64 -4.57 9.80 0.85
CA GLU A 64 -4.85 10.40 2.16
C GLU A 64 -6.10 9.81 2.83
N ALA A 65 -7.16 9.53 2.08
CA ALA A 65 -8.36 8.86 2.61
C ALA A 65 -8.07 7.40 3.04
N LEU A 66 -7.22 6.70 2.29
CA LEU A 66 -6.80 5.35 2.67
C LEU A 66 -5.99 5.39 3.98
N ARG A 67 -5.09 6.37 4.12
CA ARG A 67 -4.35 6.58 5.37
C ARG A 67 -5.27 6.95 6.52
N ALA A 68 -6.22 7.87 6.32
CA ALA A 68 -7.16 8.28 7.36
C ALA A 68 -8.01 7.12 7.90
N SER A 69 -8.37 6.15 7.06
CA SER A 69 -9.10 4.94 7.47
C SER A 69 -8.22 3.86 8.14
N ASN A 70 -6.90 3.98 8.07
CA ASN A 70 -5.93 3.05 8.66
C ASN A 70 -5.04 3.71 9.73
N SER A 71 -5.25 4.99 10.02
CA SER A 71 -4.69 5.65 11.19
C SER A 71 -5.33 5.09 12.46
N PRO A 72 -4.56 4.88 13.54
CA PRO A 72 -5.11 4.53 14.85
C PRO A 72 -6.03 5.61 15.41
#